data_AF-A0A346CCG8-F1
#
_entry.id   AF-A0A346CCG8-F1
#
_cell.length_a   1.000
_cell.length_b   1.000
_cell.length_c   1.000
_cell.angle_alpha   90.00
_cell.angle_beta   90.00
_cell.angle_gamma   90.00
#
_symmetry.space_group_name_H-M   'P 1'
#
loop_
_entity.id
_entity.type
_entity.pdbx_description
1 polymer ?
#
loop_
_entity_poly.entity_id
_entity_poly.type
_entity_poly.pdbx_seq_one_letter_code
_entity_poly.pdbx_strand_id
1 'polypeptide(L)'
;MVLPPSAVDSLTLTGPDWLSGAHGEVEVRWRPAQTVPPVARDAEVIFLDSDQQVTASYPATLSHLGRGSIGRSVDVELPGDRLQLMIPDTAGEPASLRYAYDLHRLEPAAAAPVLKMHRRFAVGGRFQVRADGHDVGGGDLPPQPAAVLDLAEQLLLYVEDLETVQRHCEQYFLVPGDLAASERIALRVARLLIEGHCAISPFVLRVHCTLDGQDSPTLRAVLENGPQPVHGVCQRLALTLAGRHLELGPVVFFHPRAVTEDGARLAAALDAGEAAGMELSMRPADGEHFRLLLQSLAPTAEPSAVPLNLAGFPEPR
;
A
#
# COMPACT_ATOMS: atom_id res chain seq x y z
N MET A 1 22.14 -21.63 -38.59
CA MET A 1 23.62 -21.57 -38.62
C MET A 1 24.15 -22.44 -37.49
N VAL A 2 25.27 -23.14 -37.67
CA VAL A 2 25.88 -23.98 -36.62
C VAL A 2 27.35 -23.61 -36.50
N LEU A 3 27.82 -23.24 -35.30
CA LEU A 3 29.25 -23.19 -34.99
C LEU A 3 29.65 -24.54 -34.38
N PRO A 4 30.60 -25.27 -34.98
CA PRO A 4 31.10 -26.52 -34.43
C PRO A 4 31.92 -26.27 -33.15
N PRO A 5 32.13 -27.30 -32.31
CA PRO A 5 32.92 -27.19 -31.07
C PRO A 5 34.30 -26.58 -31.25
N SER A 6 34.96 -26.84 -32.38
CA SER A 6 36.28 -26.30 -32.70
C SER A 6 36.31 -24.79 -32.99
N ALA A 7 35.15 -24.16 -33.15
CA ALA A 7 35.01 -22.73 -33.42
C ALA A 7 34.57 -21.93 -32.18
N VAL A 8 34.40 -22.58 -31.03
CA VAL A 8 33.94 -21.95 -29.78
C VAL A 8 34.97 -22.18 -28.68
N ASP A 9 35.81 -21.17 -28.43
CA ASP A 9 36.84 -21.22 -27.38
C ASP A 9 36.22 -21.32 -25.97
N SER A 10 35.14 -20.58 -25.72
CA SER A 10 34.39 -20.64 -24.46
C SER A 10 32.99 -20.09 -24.63
N LEU A 11 32.00 -20.74 -24.01
CA LEU A 11 30.64 -20.22 -23.86
C LEU A 11 30.32 -20.05 -22.37
N THR A 12 29.93 -18.84 -21.97
CA THR A 12 29.41 -18.59 -20.63
C THR A 12 27.90 -18.38 -20.69
N LEU A 13 27.16 -19.20 -19.95
CA LEU A 13 25.73 -19.07 -19.78
C LEU A 13 25.45 -18.49 -18.38
N THR A 14 24.65 -17.44 -18.33
CA THR A 14 24.19 -16.83 -17.07
C THR A 14 22.71 -17.17 -16.88
N GLY A 15 22.36 -17.77 -15.75
CA GLY A 15 21.01 -18.26 -15.48
C GLY A 15 20.89 -18.95 -14.12
N PRO A 16 19.81 -19.72 -13.87
CA PRO A 16 19.73 -20.62 -12.73
C PRO A 16 20.87 -21.64 -12.72
N ASP A 17 21.22 -22.22 -11.56
CA ASP A 17 22.37 -23.14 -11.40
C ASP A 17 22.41 -24.29 -12.43
N TRP A 18 21.25 -24.80 -12.84
CA TRP A 18 21.13 -25.88 -13.83
C TRP A 18 21.42 -25.43 -15.27
N LEU A 19 21.37 -24.14 -15.56
CA LEU A 19 21.66 -23.52 -16.87
C LEU A 19 22.99 -22.74 -16.85
N SER A 20 23.40 -22.21 -15.70
CA SER A 20 24.58 -21.35 -15.60
C SER A 20 25.88 -22.15 -15.59
N GLY A 21 26.88 -21.66 -16.31
CA GLY A 21 28.18 -22.31 -16.35
C GLY A 21 29.10 -21.80 -17.45
N ALA A 22 30.37 -22.18 -17.35
CA ALA A 22 31.34 -22.05 -18.42
C ALA A 22 31.48 -23.41 -19.11
N HIS A 23 31.30 -23.42 -20.43
CA HIS A 23 31.36 -24.62 -21.24
C HIS A 23 32.45 -24.46 -22.31
N GLY A 24 33.33 -25.45 -22.41
CA GLY A 24 34.27 -25.62 -23.52
C GLY A 24 33.78 -26.71 -24.47
N GLU A 25 34.27 -26.70 -25.72
CA GLU A 25 33.94 -27.70 -26.76
C GLU A 25 32.43 -27.86 -27.02
N VAL A 26 31.70 -26.75 -27.12
CA VAL A 26 30.26 -26.75 -27.36
C VAL A 26 29.91 -26.43 -28.81
N GLU A 27 28.95 -27.16 -29.37
CA GLU A 27 28.33 -26.80 -30.64
C GLU A 27 27.22 -25.77 -30.41
N VAL A 28 27.32 -24.59 -31.02
CA VAL A 28 26.29 -23.56 -30.94
C VAL A 28 25.42 -23.65 -32.19
N ARG A 29 24.16 -24.04 -32.02
CA ARG A 29 23.15 -24.05 -33.10
C ARG A 29 22.27 -22.80 -33.01
N TRP A 30 22.46 -21.85 -33.92
CA TRP A 30 21.45 -20.84 -34.21
C TRP A 30 20.35 -21.49 -35.02
N ARG A 31 19.26 -21.82 -34.34
CA ARG A 31 17.98 -22.05 -34.99
C ARG A 31 17.31 -20.69 -35.20
N PRO A 32 16.57 -20.48 -36.30
CA PRO A 32 15.61 -19.40 -36.34
C PRO A 32 14.79 -19.49 -35.05
N ALA A 33 14.65 -18.37 -34.33
CA ALA A 33 13.67 -18.33 -33.27
C ALA A 33 12.38 -18.88 -33.86
N GLN A 34 11.78 -19.91 -33.22
CA GLN A 34 10.42 -20.29 -33.59
C GLN A 34 9.65 -18.98 -33.55
N THR A 35 9.12 -18.57 -34.70
CA THR A 35 8.44 -17.30 -34.86
C THR A 35 7.50 -17.16 -33.68
N VAL A 36 7.80 -16.17 -32.82
CA VAL A 36 6.88 -15.67 -31.81
C VAL A 36 5.52 -15.63 -32.51
N PRO A 37 4.47 -16.29 -31.99
CA PRO A 37 3.15 -16.12 -32.56
C PRO A 37 2.93 -14.61 -32.69
N PRO A 38 2.69 -14.06 -33.89
CA PRO A 38 2.72 -12.62 -34.14
C PRO A 38 1.59 -11.85 -33.42
N VAL A 39 0.83 -12.55 -32.59
CA VAL A 39 -0.32 -12.04 -31.84
C VAL A 39 -0.07 -12.45 -30.39
N ALA A 40 0.07 -11.45 -29.52
CA ALA A 40 -0.12 -11.56 -28.09
C ALA A 40 -1.34 -12.46 -27.82
N ARG A 41 -1.13 -13.59 -27.13
CA ARG A 41 -2.22 -14.53 -26.82
C ARG A 41 -2.75 -14.24 -25.44
N ASP A 42 -4.07 -14.33 -25.29
CA ASP A 42 -4.71 -14.24 -23.99
C ASP A 42 -4.19 -15.38 -23.10
N ALA A 43 -3.73 -14.98 -21.93
CA ALA A 43 -3.22 -15.88 -20.93
C ALA A 43 -3.83 -15.57 -19.56
N GLU A 44 -3.73 -16.53 -18.65
CA GLU A 44 -4.07 -16.34 -17.25
C GLU A 44 -3.00 -16.97 -16.37
N VAL A 45 -2.68 -16.28 -15.27
CA VAL A 45 -1.88 -16.83 -14.18
C VAL A 45 -2.85 -17.22 -13.07
N ILE A 46 -2.93 -18.50 -12.77
CA ILE A 46 -3.85 -19.05 -11.77
C ILE A 46 -3.11 -19.64 -10.58
N PHE A 47 -3.69 -19.45 -9.40
CA PHE A 47 -3.19 -20.00 -8.15
C PHE A 47 -4.13 -21.08 -7.64
N LEU A 48 -3.58 -22.19 -7.19
CA LEU A 48 -4.32 -23.39 -6.82
C LEU A 48 -4.11 -23.72 -5.34
N ASP A 49 -5.15 -24.25 -4.68
CA ASP A 49 -5.01 -24.85 -3.35
C ASP A 49 -4.58 -26.34 -3.42
N SER A 50 -4.56 -27.01 -2.27
CA SER A 50 -4.22 -28.44 -2.17
C SER A 50 -5.20 -29.35 -2.92
N ASP A 51 -6.44 -28.90 -3.13
CA ASP A 51 -7.51 -29.64 -3.79
C ASP A 51 -7.61 -29.29 -5.29
N GLN A 52 -6.58 -28.60 -5.83
CA GLN A 52 -6.51 -28.12 -7.21
C GLN A 52 -7.62 -27.13 -7.58
N GLN A 53 -8.25 -26.47 -6.60
CA GLN A 53 -9.24 -25.43 -6.85
C GLN A 53 -8.57 -24.08 -7.07
N VAL A 54 -9.14 -23.29 -7.98
CA VAL A 54 -8.64 -21.95 -8.29
C VAL A 54 -8.95 -21.00 -7.13
N THR A 55 -7.91 -20.47 -6.51
CA THR A 55 -8.01 -19.46 -5.44
C THR A 55 -7.82 -18.03 -5.94
N ALA A 56 -7.23 -17.87 -7.13
CA ALA A 56 -7.17 -16.62 -7.89
C ALA A 56 -6.81 -16.88 -9.36
N SER A 57 -7.24 -15.97 -10.22
CA SER A 57 -6.83 -15.89 -11.63
C SER A 57 -6.50 -14.43 -11.95
N TYR A 58 -5.39 -14.20 -12.65
CA TYR A 58 -4.93 -12.89 -13.10
C TYR A 58 -4.85 -12.91 -14.64
N PRO A 59 -5.60 -12.04 -15.33
CA PRO A 59 -5.54 -11.95 -16.78
C PRO A 59 -4.16 -11.42 -17.20
N ALA A 60 -3.66 -11.98 -18.29
CA ALA A 60 -2.31 -11.74 -18.76
C ALA A 60 -2.20 -11.91 -20.27
N THR A 61 -1.02 -11.62 -20.79
CA THR A 61 -0.67 -11.81 -22.19
C THR A 61 0.58 -12.65 -22.31
N LEU A 62 0.50 -13.76 -23.04
CA LEU A 62 1.66 -14.57 -23.36
C LEU A 62 2.53 -13.82 -24.39
N SER A 63 3.68 -13.30 -23.95
CA SER A 63 4.60 -12.56 -24.80
C SER A 63 5.66 -13.48 -25.43
N HIS A 64 6.04 -14.56 -24.76
CA HIS A 64 6.97 -15.55 -25.31
C HIS A 64 6.70 -16.96 -24.79
N LEU A 65 6.77 -17.95 -25.69
CA LEU A 65 6.84 -19.36 -25.36
C LEU A 65 7.92 -20.00 -26.22
N GLY A 66 9.00 -20.44 -25.57
CA GLY A 66 10.16 -21.02 -26.24
C GLY A 66 10.49 -22.38 -25.65
N ARG A 67 11.03 -23.27 -26.49
CA ARG A 67 11.58 -24.57 -26.06
C ARG A 67 13.02 -24.70 -26.54
N GLY A 68 13.92 -24.89 -25.60
CA GLY A 68 15.34 -25.19 -25.82
C GLY A 68 15.64 -26.68 -25.69
N SER A 69 16.93 -27.02 -25.71
CA SER A 69 17.41 -28.39 -25.51
C SER A 69 17.39 -28.87 -24.05
N ILE A 70 17.24 -27.93 -23.11
CA ILE A 70 17.32 -28.19 -21.66
C ILE A 70 16.00 -27.89 -20.94
N GLY A 71 14.99 -27.37 -21.64
CA GLY A 71 13.74 -26.93 -21.02
C GLY A 71 12.92 -25.98 -21.89
N ARG A 72 11.95 -25.34 -21.25
CA ARG A 72 11.06 -24.33 -21.83
C ARG A 72 11.12 -23.02 -21.06
N SER A 73 10.86 -21.93 -21.77
CA SER A 73 10.75 -20.57 -21.25
C SER A 73 9.36 -20.02 -21.54
N VAL A 74 8.69 -19.48 -20.54
CA VAL A 74 7.39 -18.82 -20.67
C VAL A 74 7.54 -17.40 -20.14
N ASP A 75 7.31 -16.39 -20.98
CA ASP A 75 7.20 -15.01 -20.55
C ASP A 75 5.76 -14.55 -20.69
N VAL A 76 5.27 -13.94 -19.61
CA VAL A 76 3.91 -13.43 -19.49
C VAL A 76 4.00 -11.98 -19.05
N GLU A 77 3.26 -11.12 -19.73
CA GLU A 77 3.09 -9.72 -19.37
C GLU A 77 1.72 -9.58 -18.72
N LEU A 78 1.66 -8.91 -17.56
CA LEU A 78 0.40 -8.47 -16.98
C LEU A 78 0.45 -6.94 -16.78
N PRO A 79 -0.69 -6.28 -16.51
CA PRO A 79 -0.72 -4.83 -16.36
C PRO A 79 0.20 -4.35 -15.24
N GLY A 80 1.37 -3.82 -15.59
CA GLY A 80 2.34 -3.25 -14.65
C GLY A 80 3.43 -4.20 -14.14
N ASP A 81 3.47 -5.45 -14.63
CA ASP A 81 4.43 -6.46 -14.21
C ASP A 81 4.80 -7.43 -15.35
N ARG A 82 5.83 -8.24 -15.08
CA ARG A 82 6.31 -9.29 -15.98
C ARG A 82 6.67 -10.52 -15.17
N LEU A 83 6.21 -11.66 -15.66
CA LEU A 83 6.54 -12.98 -15.16
C LEU A 83 7.38 -13.72 -16.19
N GLN A 84 8.49 -14.31 -15.76
CA GLN A 84 9.32 -15.20 -16.57
C GLN A 84 9.51 -16.53 -15.83
N LEU A 85 9.23 -17.61 -16.54
CA LEU A 85 9.31 -18.98 -16.04
C LEU A 85 10.30 -19.76 -16.89
N MET A 86 11.25 -20.41 -16.23
CA MET A 86 12.20 -21.32 -16.85
C MET A 86 11.98 -22.71 -16.26
N ILE A 87 11.52 -23.65 -17.08
CA ILE A 87 11.10 -24.99 -16.65
C ILE A 87 12.02 -26.01 -17.33
N PRO A 88 12.87 -26.74 -16.57
CA PRO A 88 13.71 -27.79 -17.11
C PRO A 88 12.92 -28.92 -17.77
N ASP A 89 13.51 -29.57 -18.79
CA ASP A 89 12.97 -30.82 -19.37
C ASP A 89 13.32 -32.04 -18.48
N THR A 90 14.36 -31.91 -17.63
CA THR A 90 14.80 -32.95 -16.69
C THR A 90 13.85 -33.03 -15.49
N ALA A 91 13.30 -34.22 -15.24
CA ALA A 91 12.48 -34.47 -14.07
C ALA A 91 13.29 -34.29 -12.77
N GLY A 92 12.78 -33.52 -11.82
CA GLY A 92 13.39 -33.28 -10.52
C GLY A 92 14.28 -32.04 -10.42
N GLU A 93 14.58 -31.37 -11.54
CA GLU A 93 15.25 -30.07 -11.51
C GLU A 93 14.24 -28.94 -11.21
N PRO A 94 14.60 -27.96 -10.35
CA PRO A 94 13.68 -26.90 -9.98
C PRO A 94 13.46 -25.90 -11.12
N ALA A 95 12.20 -25.57 -11.37
CA ALA A 95 11.86 -24.44 -12.21
C ALA A 95 12.28 -23.12 -11.54
N SER A 96 12.66 -22.13 -12.36
CA SER A 96 12.97 -20.78 -11.89
C SER A 96 11.85 -19.83 -12.28
N LEU A 97 11.42 -19.01 -11.34
CA LEU A 97 10.43 -17.95 -11.54
C LEU A 97 11.07 -16.61 -11.25
N ARG A 98 10.96 -15.68 -12.20
CA ARG A 98 11.30 -14.28 -12.01
C ARG A 98 10.06 -13.44 -12.20
N TYR A 99 9.71 -12.69 -11.16
CA TYR A 99 8.60 -11.75 -11.17
C TYR A 99 9.16 -10.35 -10.93
N ALA A 100 8.83 -9.42 -11.83
CA ALA A 100 9.30 -8.05 -11.77
C ALA A 100 8.13 -7.08 -11.99
N TYR A 101 8.08 -6.01 -11.21
CA TYR A 101 7.03 -5.00 -11.28
C TYR A 101 7.61 -3.61 -10.99
N ASP A 102 6.94 -2.56 -11.48
CA ASP A 102 7.29 -1.16 -11.22
C ASP A 102 6.03 -0.39 -10.82
N LEU A 103 5.87 -0.16 -9.51
CA LEU A 103 4.70 0.52 -8.97
C LEU A 103 4.66 2.01 -9.31
N HIS A 104 5.81 2.65 -9.55
CA HIS A 104 5.91 4.10 -9.74
C HIS A 104 5.18 4.59 -10.98
N ARG A 105 4.89 3.68 -11.92
CA ARG A 105 4.20 3.95 -13.18
C ARG A 105 2.72 3.61 -13.13
N LEU A 106 2.22 3.14 -12.00
CA LEU A 106 0.87 2.66 -11.85
C LEU A 106 0.04 3.61 -11.00
N GLU A 107 -1.23 3.74 -11.36
CA GLU A 107 -2.22 4.26 -10.44
C GLU A 107 -2.47 3.23 -9.32
N PRO A 108 -2.89 3.67 -8.11
CA PRO A 108 -3.11 2.77 -6.98
C PRO A 108 -4.06 1.60 -7.30
N ALA A 109 -5.14 1.86 -8.04
CA ALA A 109 -6.09 0.83 -8.46
C ALA A 109 -5.46 -0.27 -9.34
N ALA A 110 -4.45 0.08 -10.14
CA ALA A 110 -3.69 -0.88 -10.96
C ALA A 110 -2.54 -1.54 -10.18
N ALA A 111 -1.95 -0.85 -9.20
CA ALA A 111 -0.89 -1.37 -8.34
C ALA A 111 -1.38 -2.45 -7.35
N ALA A 112 -2.62 -2.36 -6.87
CA ALA A 112 -3.15 -3.31 -5.88
C ALA A 112 -3.20 -4.77 -6.41
N PRO A 113 -3.71 -5.06 -7.62
CA PRO A 113 -3.64 -6.40 -8.21
C PRO A 113 -2.21 -6.96 -8.34
N VAL A 114 -1.25 -6.13 -8.77
CA VAL A 114 0.17 -6.49 -8.87
C VAL A 114 0.72 -6.92 -7.51
N LEU A 115 0.46 -6.15 -6.46
CA LEU A 115 0.89 -6.50 -5.10
C LEU A 115 0.18 -7.73 -4.53
N LYS A 116 -1.11 -7.93 -4.86
CA LYS A 116 -1.85 -9.15 -4.49
C LYS A 116 -1.25 -10.39 -5.14
N MET A 117 -0.83 -10.28 -6.41
CA MET A 117 -0.13 -11.36 -7.11
C MET A 117 1.27 -11.60 -6.53
N HIS A 118 2.04 -10.54 -6.27
CA HIS A 118 3.32 -10.62 -5.58
C HIS A 118 3.22 -11.37 -4.25
N ARG A 119 2.23 -11.01 -3.43
CA ARG A 119 1.96 -11.67 -2.14
C ARG A 119 1.68 -13.16 -2.32
N ARG A 120 0.94 -13.56 -3.35
CA ARG A 120 0.68 -14.98 -3.63
C ARG A 120 1.95 -15.73 -4.00
N PHE A 121 2.84 -15.14 -4.80
CA PHE A 121 4.15 -15.73 -5.04
C PHE A 121 5.00 -15.81 -3.77
N ALA A 122 4.91 -14.82 -2.88
CA ALA A 122 5.63 -14.83 -1.61
C ALA A 122 5.10 -15.87 -0.62
N VAL A 123 3.78 -16.12 -0.58
CA VAL A 123 3.18 -17.19 0.23
C VAL A 123 3.63 -18.57 -0.28
N GLY A 124 3.92 -18.68 -1.57
CA GLY A 124 4.26 -19.94 -2.22
C GLY A 124 3.02 -20.79 -2.52
N GLY A 125 3.25 -22.05 -2.86
CA GLY A 125 2.21 -22.98 -3.29
C GLY A 125 2.14 -23.13 -4.81
N ARG A 126 1.06 -23.76 -5.27
CA ARG A 126 0.92 -24.17 -6.66
C ARG A 126 0.32 -23.08 -7.53
N PHE A 127 0.90 -22.87 -8.70
CA PHE A 127 0.36 -21.96 -9.72
C PHE A 127 0.51 -22.56 -11.12
N GLN A 128 -0.31 -22.07 -12.05
CA GLN A 128 -0.22 -22.42 -13.48
C GLN A 128 -0.34 -21.16 -14.34
N VAL A 129 0.22 -21.23 -15.53
CA VAL A 129 0.01 -20.29 -16.62
C VAL A 129 -0.75 -21.03 -17.70
N ARG A 130 -1.93 -20.52 -18.05
CA ARG A 130 -2.71 -21.04 -19.16
C ARG A 130 -2.73 -20.02 -20.29
N ALA A 131 -2.59 -20.50 -21.51
CA ALA A 131 -2.77 -19.71 -22.72
C ALA A 131 -3.72 -20.44 -23.66
N ASP A 132 -4.70 -19.74 -24.22
CA ASP A 132 -5.75 -20.34 -25.05
C ASP A 132 -6.46 -21.54 -24.37
N GLY A 133 -6.57 -21.52 -23.03
CA GLY A 133 -7.17 -22.61 -22.25
C GLY A 133 -6.27 -23.83 -22.00
N HIS A 134 -5.01 -23.80 -22.43
CA HIS A 134 -4.05 -24.89 -22.24
C HIS A 134 -2.95 -24.51 -21.23
N ASP A 135 -2.53 -25.47 -20.39
CA ASP A 135 -1.37 -25.29 -19.48
C ASP A 135 -0.07 -25.20 -20.30
N VAL A 136 0.59 -24.04 -20.21
CA VAL A 136 1.86 -23.78 -20.89
C VAL A 136 3.05 -23.77 -19.92
N GLY A 137 2.79 -23.70 -18.62
CA GLY A 137 3.82 -23.65 -17.59
C GLY A 137 3.22 -23.46 -16.19
N GLY A 138 4.06 -23.61 -15.17
CA GLY A 138 3.62 -23.54 -13.78
C GLY A 138 4.48 -24.42 -12.89
N GLY A 139 4.12 -24.49 -11.62
CA GLY A 139 4.79 -25.33 -10.66
C GLY A 139 4.41 -25.00 -9.22
N ASP A 140 5.18 -25.58 -8.31
CA ASP A 140 5.09 -25.32 -6.88
C ASP A 140 6.20 -24.35 -6.48
N LEU A 141 5.83 -23.28 -5.78
CA LEU A 141 6.76 -22.29 -5.26
C LEU A 141 7.00 -22.52 -3.78
N PRO A 142 8.26 -22.47 -3.32
CA PRO A 142 8.52 -22.43 -1.90
C PRO A 142 8.02 -21.11 -1.29
N PRO A 143 7.58 -21.12 -0.03
CA PRO A 143 7.26 -19.88 0.68
C PRO A 143 8.53 -19.02 0.82
N GLN A 144 8.36 -17.70 0.66
CA GLN A 144 9.40 -16.71 0.91
C GLN A 144 9.51 -16.41 2.42
N PRO A 145 10.63 -15.81 2.87
CA PRO A 145 10.79 -15.38 4.26
C PRO A 145 9.68 -14.42 4.71
N ALA A 146 9.29 -14.49 5.99
CA ALA A 146 8.24 -13.65 6.57
C ALA A 146 8.43 -12.15 6.30
N ALA A 147 9.67 -11.65 6.34
CA ALA A 147 9.97 -10.25 6.04
C ALA A 147 9.52 -9.80 4.63
N VAL A 148 9.51 -10.70 3.64
CA VAL A 148 9.02 -10.39 2.29
C VAL A 148 7.49 -10.28 2.29
N LEU A 149 6.81 -11.15 3.04
CA LEU A 149 5.36 -11.09 3.21
C LEU A 149 4.94 -9.81 3.94
N ASP A 150 5.61 -9.49 5.05
CA ASP A 150 5.34 -8.28 5.83
C ASP A 150 5.52 -7.02 4.98
N LEU A 151 6.56 -6.97 4.15
CA LEU A 151 6.78 -5.86 3.23
C LEU A 151 5.67 -5.77 2.16
N ALA A 152 5.28 -6.90 1.57
CA ALA A 152 4.20 -6.94 0.59
C ALA A 152 2.86 -6.48 1.19
N GLU A 153 2.56 -6.86 2.44
CA GLU A 153 1.35 -6.45 3.16
C GLU A 153 1.37 -4.95 3.50
N GLN A 154 2.52 -4.42 3.92
CA GLN A 154 2.67 -2.97 4.15
C GLN A 154 2.51 -2.16 2.87
N LEU A 155 3.09 -2.62 1.76
CA LEU A 155 2.95 -1.97 0.45
C LEU A 155 1.50 -2.04 -0.05
N LEU A 156 0.83 -3.17 0.15
CA LEU A 156 -0.56 -3.33 -0.25
C LEU A 156 -1.48 -2.40 0.55
N LEU A 157 -1.31 -2.35 1.88
CA LEU A 157 -2.04 -1.43 2.74
C LEU A 157 -1.87 0.02 2.27
N TYR A 158 -0.62 0.41 2.00
CA TYR A 158 -0.31 1.74 1.49
C TYR A 158 -1.04 2.05 0.17
N VAL A 159 -1.00 1.14 -0.80
CA VAL A 159 -1.66 1.33 -2.10
C VAL A 159 -3.19 1.39 -1.94
N GLU A 160 -3.78 0.55 -1.10
CA GLU A 160 -5.23 0.55 -0.85
C GLU A 160 -5.71 1.82 -0.10
N ASP A 161 -4.92 2.30 0.88
CA ASP A 161 -5.18 3.58 1.54
C ASP A 161 -5.12 4.73 0.51
N LEU A 162 -4.10 4.74 -0.34
CA LEU A 162 -3.90 5.76 -1.37
C LEU A 162 -5.05 5.79 -2.38
N GLU A 163 -5.43 4.61 -2.89
CA GLU A 163 -6.52 4.41 -3.84
C GLU A 163 -7.83 5.00 -3.31
N THR A 164 -8.10 4.76 -2.04
CA THR A 164 -9.30 5.28 -1.38
C THR A 164 -9.30 6.79 -1.30
N VAL A 165 -8.20 7.36 -0.81
CA VAL A 165 -8.11 8.80 -0.59
C VAL A 165 -8.16 9.53 -1.94
N GLN A 166 -7.48 9.02 -2.98
CA GLN A 166 -7.56 9.56 -4.33
C GLN A 166 -9.00 9.55 -4.86
N ARG A 167 -9.71 8.43 -4.69
CA ARG A 167 -11.12 8.31 -5.10
C ARG A 167 -12.01 9.30 -4.36
N HIS A 168 -11.86 9.41 -3.04
CA HIS A 168 -12.65 10.33 -2.21
C HIS A 168 -12.41 11.80 -2.60
N CYS A 169 -11.16 12.17 -2.86
CA CYS A 169 -10.80 13.53 -3.24
C CYS A 169 -10.96 13.81 -4.74
N GLU A 170 -11.34 12.82 -5.55
CA GLU A 170 -11.36 12.85 -7.02
C GLU A 170 -10.04 13.36 -7.65
N GLN A 171 -8.91 13.03 -7.02
CA GLN A 171 -7.58 13.43 -7.47
C GLN A 171 -6.71 12.20 -7.74
N TYR A 172 -6.55 11.87 -9.01
CA TYR A 172 -5.85 10.68 -9.46
C TYR A 172 -4.38 10.98 -9.81
N PHE A 173 -3.47 10.15 -9.30
CA PHE A 173 -2.04 10.23 -9.62
C PHE A 173 -1.34 8.89 -9.36
N LEU A 174 -0.19 8.70 -10.02
CA LEU A 174 0.63 7.49 -9.89
C LEU A 174 1.15 7.29 -8.46
N VAL A 175 1.40 6.05 -8.07
CA VAL A 175 1.97 5.70 -6.76
C VAL A 175 3.31 6.42 -6.56
N PRO A 176 3.43 7.34 -5.59
CA PRO A 176 4.69 7.99 -5.24
C PRO A 176 5.79 6.99 -4.91
N GLY A 177 7.02 7.26 -5.35
CA GLY A 177 8.14 6.37 -5.05
C GLY A 177 8.69 6.49 -3.64
N ASP A 178 8.63 7.69 -3.09
CA ASP A 178 9.03 7.97 -1.73
C ASP A 178 7.90 8.71 -1.02
N LEU A 179 7.71 8.38 0.26
CA LEU A 179 6.84 9.10 1.16
C LEU A 179 7.48 9.19 2.53
N ALA A 180 7.30 10.34 3.19
CA ALA A 180 7.66 10.48 4.58
C ALA A 180 6.78 9.59 5.46
N ALA A 181 7.33 9.15 6.60
CA ALA A 181 6.56 8.36 7.58
C ALA A 181 5.28 9.11 8.04
N SER A 182 5.37 10.43 8.22
CA SER A 182 4.24 11.28 8.56
C SER A 182 3.14 11.26 7.50
N GLU A 183 3.50 11.24 6.21
CA GLU A 183 2.55 11.16 5.10
C GLU A 183 1.82 9.82 5.09
N ARG A 184 2.52 8.71 5.35
CA ARG A 184 1.89 7.38 5.48
C ARG A 184 0.89 7.32 6.63
N ILE A 185 1.24 7.90 7.78
CA ILE A 185 0.35 7.98 8.94
C ILE A 185 -0.88 8.84 8.62
N ALA A 186 -0.67 10.01 8.02
CA ALA A 186 -1.77 10.91 7.62
C ALA A 186 -2.70 10.23 6.60
N LEU A 187 -2.15 9.48 5.66
CA LEU A 187 -2.91 8.71 4.68
C LEU A 187 -3.77 7.63 5.34
N ARG A 188 -3.21 6.90 6.32
CA ARG A 188 -3.96 5.89 7.06
C ARG A 188 -5.10 6.49 7.88
N VAL A 189 -4.83 7.61 8.57
CA VAL A 189 -5.88 8.38 9.27
C VAL A 189 -6.96 8.79 8.27
N ALA A 190 -6.59 9.36 7.12
CA ALA A 190 -7.52 9.77 6.09
C ALA A 190 -8.41 8.61 5.59
N ARG A 191 -7.83 7.44 5.30
CA ARG A 191 -8.58 6.23 4.93
C ARG A 191 -9.63 5.87 5.98
N LEU A 192 -9.23 5.78 7.25
CA LEU A 192 -10.14 5.43 8.35
C LEU A 192 -11.30 6.42 8.44
N LEU A 193 -11.01 7.72 8.34
CA LEU A 193 -12.04 8.75 8.36
C LEU A 193 -13.03 8.60 7.20
N ILE A 194 -12.55 8.34 5.98
CA ILE A 194 -13.37 8.11 4.76
C ILE A 194 -14.28 6.89 4.93
N GLU A 195 -13.81 5.84 5.60
CA GLU A 195 -14.61 4.65 5.89
C GLU A 195 -15.62 4.85 7.05
N GLY A 196 -15.68 6.06 7.63
CA GLY A 196 -16.57 6.39 8.73
C GLY A 196 -16.06 5.95 10.10
N HIS A 197 -14.78 5.58 10.21
CA HIS A 197 -14.16 5.25 11.48
C HIS A 197 -13.68 6.51 12.20
N CYS A 198 -13.72 6.44 13.54
CA CYS A 198 -13.04 7.40 14.39
C CYS A 198 -11.56 7.04 14.48
N ALA A 199 -10.68 8.01 14.24
CA ALA A 199 -9.24 7.82 14.30
C ALA A 199 -8.61 8.84 15.26
N ILE A 200 -7.62 8.40 16.04
CA ILE A 200 -6.83 9.30 16.87
C ILE A 200 -5.75 9.95 15.98
N SER A 201 -5.68 11.28 16.00
CA SER A 201 -4.70 12.01 15.18
C SER A 201 -3.39 12.23 15.93
N PRO A 202 -2.26 11.68 15.46
CA PRO A 202 -0.96 11.94 16.07
C PRO A 202 -0.45 13.37 15.82
N PHE A 203 -1.14 14.14 14.96
CA PHE A 203 -0.72 15.48 14.56
C PHE A 203 -1.51 16.59 15.25
N VAL A 204 -2.72 16.29 15.75
CA VAL A 204 -3.57 17.28 16.43
C VAL A 204 -3.36 17.12 17.94
N LEU A 205 -2.31 17.77 18.43
CA LEU A 205 -1.94 17.80 19.85
C LEU A 205 -2.61 18.95 20.60
N ARG A 206 -2.96 20.01 19.88
CA ARG A 206 -3.52 21.24 20.40
C ARG A 206 -4.57 21.77 19.45
N VAL A 207 -5.56 22.45 20.01
CA VAL A 207 -6.55 23.23 19.28
C VAL A 207 -6.56 24.64 19.82
N HIS A 208 -6.60 25.59 18.90
CA HIS A 208 -6.61 27.01 19.19
C HIS A 208 -7.97 27.57 18.76
N CYS A 209 -8.63 28.31 19.65
CA CYS A 209 -9.84 29.04 19.35
C CYS A 209 -9.73 30.48 19.84
N THR A 210 -10.40 31.39 19.15
CA THR A 210 -10.42 32.80 19.53
C THR A 210 -11.67 33.07 20.35
N LEU A 211 -11.50 33.69 21.52
CA LEU A 211 -12.61 34.10 22.37
C LEU A 211 -13.32 35.31 21.76
N ASP A 212 -14.65 35.31 21.82
CA ASP A 212 -15.50 36.42 21.38
C ASP A 212 -15.75 37.46 22.50
N GLY A 213 -15.26 37.18 23.71
CA GLY A 213 -15.43 38.00 24.90
C GLY A 213 -16.76 37.79 25.64
N GLN A 214 -17.62 36.87 25.19
CA GLN A 214 -18.86 36.55 25.89
C GLN A 214 -18.59 35.66 27.09
N ASP A 215 -18.97 36.12 28.28
CA ASP A 215 -18.90 35.31 29.48
C ASP A 215 -20.07 34.33 29.54
N SER A 216 -19.77 33.06 29.81
CA SER A 216 -20.77 32.01 29.96
C SER A 216 -20.35 30.97 31.00
N PRO A 217 -21.30 30.33 31.70
CA PRO A 217 -20.97 29.26 32.65
C PRO A 217 -20.16 28.12 32.02
N THR A 218 -20.42 27.80 30.74
CA THR A 218 -19.68 26.76 30.00
C THR A 218 -18.24 27.16 29.76
N LEU A 219 -18.00 28.41 29.33
CA LEU A 219 -16.64 28.93 29.13
C LEU A 219 -15.88 28.96 30.46
N ARG A 220 -16.51 29.44 31.53
CA ARG A 220 -15.93 29.42 32.89
C ARG A 220 -15.54 28.02 33.33
N ALA A 221 -16.39 27.02 33.08
CA ALA A 221 -16.06 25.64 33.39
C ALA A 221 -14.84 25.13 32.63
N VAL A 222 -14.67 25.51 31.36
CA VAL A 222 -13.50 25.17 30.55
C VAL A 222 -12.21 25.86 31.04
N LEU A 223 -12.32 27.08 31.56
CA LEU A 223 -11.17 27.86 32.04
C LEU A 223 -10.75 27.48 33.47
N GLU A 224 -11.69 27.08 34.34
CA GLU A 224 -11.49 27.00 35.79
C GLU A 224 -11.61 25.57 36.36
N ASN A 225 -12.43 24.69 35.76
CA ASN A 225 -12.85 23.43 36.41
C ASN A 225 -12.10 22.18 35.93
N GLY A 226 -10.81 22.30 35.60
CA GLY A 226 -9.97 21.16 35.21
C GLY A 226 -10.36 20.54 33.84
N PRO A 227 -10.01 19.26 33.57
CA PRO A 227 -10.28 18.65 32.27
C PRO A 227 -11.77 18.60 31.91
N GLN A 228 -12.14 19.07 30.72
CA GLN A 228 -13.53 19.12 30.22
C GLN A 228 -13.66 18.44 28.85
N PRO A 229 -14.83 17.89 28.50
CA PRO A 229 -15.07 17.38 27.15
C PRO A 229 -15.09 18.54 26.15
N VAL A 230 -14.37 18.36 25.04
CA VAL A 230 -14.31 19.33 23.93
C VAL A 230 -14.71 18.63 22.65
N HIS A 231 -15.49 19.34 21.85
CA HIS A 231 -15.74 18.99 20.46
C HIS A 231 -15.73 20.27 19.63
N GLY A 232 -15.30 20.15 18.38
CA GLY A 232 -15.31 21.25 17.43
C GLY A 232 -15.27 20.72 16.00
N VAL A 233 -15.44 21.63 15.05
CA VAL A 233 -15.44 21.30 13.62
C VAL A 233 -14.29 22.04 12.95
N CYS A 234 -13.40 21.28 12.32
CA CYS A 234 -12.47 21.82 11.34
C CYS A 234 -13.14 21.75 9.97
N GLN A 235 -13.41 22.90 9.37
CA GLN A 235 -14.18 22.98 8.11
C GLN A 235 -13.44 22.39 6.90
N ARG A 236 -12.10 22.36 6.96
CA ARG A 236 -11.25 21.92 5.85
C ARG A 236 -10.07 21.14 6.39
N LEU A 237 -10.26 19.83 6.57
CA LEU A 237 -9.12 18.94 6.76
C LEU A 237 -8.56 18.59 5.38
N ALA A 238 -7.25 18.74 5.24
CA ALA A 238 -6.53 18.33 4.06
C ALA A 238 -5.22 17.66 4.43
N LEU A 239 -4.81 16.68 3.62
CA LEU A 239 -3.50 16.07 3.71
C LEU A 239 -2.60 16.56 2.58
N THR A 240 -1.31 16.67 2.87
CA THR A 240 -0.29 16.87 1.83
C THR A 240 0.38 15.54 1.57
N LEU A 241 0.34 15.08 0.31
CA LEU A 241 0.92 13.81 -0.10
C LEU A 241 1.73 14.00 -1.38
N ALA A 242 3.04 13.74 -1.32
CA ALA A 242 3.94 13.89 -2.47
C ALA A 242 3.78 15.26 -3.17
N GLY A 243 3.68 16.32 -2.36
CA GLY A 243 3.49 17.71 -2.82
C GLY A 243 2.08 18.08 -3.30
N ARG A 244 1.10 17.16 -3.21
CA ARG A 244 -0.29 17.41 -3.58
C ARG A 244 -1.15 17.67 -2.36
N HIS A 245 -2.14 18.54 -2.50
CA HIS A 245 -3.08 18.87 -1.43
C HIS A 245 -4.43 18.18 -1.67
N LEU A 246 -4.77 17.23 -0.80
CA LEU A 246 -5.98 16.41 -0.90
C LEU A 246 -6.95 16.85 0.20
N GLU A 247 -8.05 17.49 -0.20
CA GLU A 247 -9.08 17.98 0.71
C GLU A 247 -10.04 16.83 1.06
N LEU A 248 -10.10 16.46 2.34
CA LEU A 248 -11.02 15.43 2.84
C LEU A 248 -12.40 16.01 3.14
N GLY A 249 -12.45 17.30 3.50
CA GLY A 249 -13.65 18.02 3.90
C GLY A 249 -13.74 18.26 5.40
N PRO A 250 -14.94 18.62 5.90
CA PRO A 250 -15.14 18.93 7.30
C PRO A 250 -14.97 17.72 8.21
N VAL A 251 -14.20 17.89 9.29
CA VAL A 251 -14.03 16.88 10.34
C VAL A 251 -14.45 17.42 11.70
N VAL A 252 -15.09 16.55 12.48
CA VAL A 252 -15.28 16.78 13.90
C VAL A 252 -14.01 16.32 14.61
N PHE A 253 -13.45 17.17 15.45
CA PHE A 253 -12.44 16.79 16.42
C PHE A 253 -13.05 16.79 17.82
N PHE A 254 -12.66 15.84 18.66
CA PHE A 254 -13.16 15.80 20.03
C PHE A 254 -12.21 15.08 20.99
N HIS A 255 -12.36 15.37 22.27
CA HIS A 255 -11.68 14.66 23.35
C HIS A 255 -12.54 14.72 24.64
N PRO A 256 -12.70 13.61 25.38
CA PRO A 256 -13.51 13.61 26.61
C PRO A 256 -12.89 14.40 27.76
N ARG A 257 -11.57 14.62 27.73
CA ARG A 257 -10.80 15.30 28.78
C ARG A 257 -9.76 16.22 28.16
N ALA A 258 -10.11 17.46 27.86
CA ALA A 258 -9.18 18.48 27.39
C ALA A 258 -8.92 19.51 28.49
N VAL A 259 -7.68 19.97 28.56
CA VAL A 259 -7.22 20.99 29.51
C VAL A 259 -6.83 22.26 28.77
N THR A 260 -7.18 23.38 29.37
CA THR A 260 -6.75 24.71 28.92
C THR A 260 -5.36 25.00 29.45
N GLU A 261 -4.42 25.43 28.59
CA GLU A 261 -3.03 25.65 29.00
C GLU A 261 -2.82 26.96 29.81
N ASP A 262 -3.71 27.95 29.67
CA ASP A 262 -3.64 29.29 30.30
C ASP A 262 -4.98 29.73 30.93
N GLY A 263 -5.75 28.78 31.49
CA GLY A 263 -7.14 29.01 31.89
C GLY A 263 -7.34 30.20 32.84
N ALA A 264 -6.49 30.31 33.87
CA ALA A 264 -6.57 31.39 34.86
C ALA A 264 -6.32 32.79 34.28
N ARG A 265 -5.41 32.92 33.31
CA ARG A 265 -5.14 34.20 32.63
C ARG A 265 -6.34 34.62 31.79
N LEU A 266 -6.94 33.68 31.07
CA LEU A 266 -8.11 33.93 30.23
C LEU A 266 -9.34 34.24 31.08
N ALA A 267 -9.53 33.57 32.22
CA ALA A 267 -10.61 33.86 33.16
C ALA A 267 -10.49 35.28 33.73
N ALA A 268 -9.29 35.71 34.14
CA ALA A 268 -9.06 37.07 34.62
C ALA A 268 -9.30 38.13 33.54
N ALA A 269 -8.92 37.85 32.28
CA ALA A 269 -9.22 38.76 31.16
C ALA A 269 -10.73 38.82 30.85
N LEU A 270 -11.45 37.72 31.07
CA LEU A 270 -12.91 37.66 30.93
C LEU A 270 -13.60 38.51 32.01
N ASP A 271 -13.12 38.45 33.26
CA ASP A 271 -13.57 39.32 34.36
C ASP A 271 -13.33 40.81 34.07
N ALA A 272 -12.23 41.13 33.39
CA ALA A 272 -11.86 42.49 33.02
C ALA A 272 -12.59 43.01 31.75
N GLY A 273 -13.31 42.15 31.02
CA GLY A 273 -13.93 42.49 29.73
C GLY A 273 -12.92 42.62 28.57
N GLU A 274 -11.73 42.06 28.73
CA GLU A 274 -10.59 42.15 27.78
C GLU A 274 -10.37 40.84 26.99
N ALA A 275 -11.21 39.82 27.20
CA ALA A 275 -11.03 38.50 26.60
C ALA A 275 -11.26 38.43 25.08
N ALA A 276 -11.99 39.39 24.49
CA ALA A 276 -12.31 39.36 23.06
C ALA A 276 -11.03 39.39 22.19
N GLY A 277 -10.90 38.44 21.27
CA GLY A 277 -9.74 38.29 20.40
C GLY A 277 -8.56 37.53 21.03
N MET A 278 -8.63 37.16 22.31
CA MET A 278 -7.61 36.33 22.94
C MET A 278 -7.69 34.88 22.45
N GLU A 279 -6.53 34.24 22.33
CA GLU A 279 -6.43 32.84 21.94
C GLU A 279 -6.55 31.92 23.16
N LEU A 280 -7.45 30.96 23.07
CA LEU A 280 -7.62 29.82 23.96
C LEU A 280 -6.93 28.59 23.32
N SER A 281 -5.86 28.10 23.96
CA SER A 281 -5.19 26.85 23.59
C SER A 281 -5.68 25.72 24.50
N MET A 282 -6.13 24.63 23.89
CA MET A 282 -6.53 23.41 24.58
C MET A 282 -5.74 22.22 24.08
N ARG A 283 -5.40 21.32 24.99
CA ARG A 283 -4.80 20.02 24.67
C ARG A 283 -5.54 18.89 25.37
N PRO A 284 -5.51 17.66 24.88
CA PRO A 284 -5.99 16.53 25.64
C PRO A 284 -5.19 16.38 26.96
N ALA A 285 -5.86 15.86 27.99
CA ALA A 285 -5.25 15.51 29.26
C ALA A 285 -4.31 14.30 29.10
N ASP A 286 -3.44 14.07 30.08
CA ASP A 286 -2.69 12.82 30.23
C ASP A 286 -1.77 12.43 29.05
N GLY A 287 -1.47 13.38 28.16
CA GLY A 287 -0.64 13.16 26.97
C GLY A 287 -1.38 12.44 25.82
N GLU A 288 -2.71 12.41 25.88
CA GLU A 288 -3.56 11.86 24.83
C GLU A 288 -3.66 12.82 23.61
N HIS A 289 -4.34 12.37 22.56
CA HIS A 289 -4.50 13.05 21.28
C HIS A 289 -5.97 13.26 20.93
N PHE A 290 -6.24 14.25 20.09
CA PHE A 290 -7.61 14.46 19.62
C PHE A 290 -8.07 13.32 18.71
N ARG A 291 -9.34 12.94 18.87
CA ARG A 291 -10.04 12.01 18.00
C ARG A 291 -10.66 12.80 16.85
N LEU A 292 -10.62 12.23 15.65
CA LEU A 292 -11.14 12.80 14.43
C LEU A 292 -12.22 11.90 13.82
N LEU A 293 -13.18 12.53 13.15
CA LEU A 293 -14.24 11.87 12.41
C LEU A 293 -14.71 12.75 11.26
N LEU A 294 -14.99 12.18 10.07
CA LEU A 294 -15.64 12.95 9.01
C LEU A 294 -17.04 13.35 9.43
N GLN A 295 -17.35 14.65 9.31
CA GLN A 295 -18.62 15.20 9.80
C GLN A 295 -19.82 14.58 9.08
N SER A 296 -19.70 14.29 7.79
CA SER A 296 -20.74 13.65 6.98
C SER A 296 -21.06 12.21 7.40
N LEU A 297 -20.17 11.57 8.16
CA LEU A 297 -20.26 10.17 8.58
C LEU A 297 -20.37 10.02 10.10
N ALA A 298 -20.60 11.12 10.83
CA ALA A 298 -20.64 11.09 12.29
C ALA A 298 -21.84 10.26 12.80
N PRO A 299 -21.61 9.19 13.60
CA PRO A 299 -22.69 8.38 14.13
C PRO A 299 -23.41 9.10 15.26
N THR A 300 -24.64 8.65 15.54
CA THR A 300 -25.46 9.17 16.64
C THR A 300 -24.94 8.74 18.02
N ALA A 301 -24.16 7.65 18.10
CA ALA A 301 -23.55 7.14 19.32
C ALA A 301 -22.08 7.59 19.43
N GLU A 302 -21.51 7.57 20.64
CA GLU A 302 -20.12 7.96 20.86
C GLU A 302 -19.16 6.99 20.13
N PRO A 303 -18.35 7.46 19.17
CA PRO A 303 -17.55 6.57 18.35
C PRO A 303 -16.25 6.16 19.05
N SER A 304 -15.98 4.85 19.07
CA SER A 304 -14.69 4.31 19.51
C SER A 304 -13.63 4.50 18.44
N ALA A 305 -12.44 4.92 18.85
CA ALA A 305 -11.30 5.00 17.94
C ALA A 305 -10.85 3.61 17.48
N VAL A 306 -10.48 3.50 16.20
CA VAL A 306 -9.89 2.32 15.59
C VAL A 306 -8.36 2.51 15.50
N PRO A 307 -7.55 1.49 15.82
CA PRO A 307 -6.09 1.58 15.68
C PRO A 307 -5.67 1.79 14.23
N LEU A 308 -4.54 2.48 14.03
CA LEU A 308 -3.97 2.70 12.71
C LEU A 308 -3.42 1.40 12.11
N ASN A 309 -2.92 0.49 12.96
CA ASN A 309 -2.30 -0.79 12.61
C ASN A 309 -1.11 -0.62 11.63
N LEU A 310 -0.30 0.41 11.85
CA LEU A 310 0.90 0.67 11.05
C LEU A 310 2.13 0.04 11.69
N ALA A 311 2.81 -0.82 10.94
CA ALA A 311 4.04 -1.48 11.41
C ALA A 311 5.11 -0.45 11.79
N GLY A 312 5.71 -0.62 12.98
CA GLY A 312 6.76 0.27 13.48
C GLY A 312 6.28 1.64 13.97
N PHE A 313 4.96 1.90 13.98
CA PHE A 313 4.38 3.12 14.52
C PHE A 313 3.59 2.82 15.80
N PRO A 314 3.92 3.42 16.94
CA PRO A 314 3.14 3.23 18.16
C PRO A 314 1.76 3.87 18.00
N GLU A 315 0.72 3.15 18.42
CA GLU A 315 -0.65 3.67 18.38
C GLU A 315 -0.77 4.93 19.24
N PRO A 316 -1.33 6.03 18.68
CA PRO A 316 -1.58 7.23 19.45
C PRO A 316 -2.70 6.93 20.46
N ARG A 317 -2.55 7.52 21.65
CA ARG A 317 -3.52 7.41 22.75
C ARG A 317 -4.35 8.67 22.80
#